data_AF-A0A432GZ70-F1
#
_entry.id   AF-A0A432GZ70-F1
#
_cell.length_a   1.000
_cell.length_b   1.000
_cell.length_c   1.000
_cell.angle_alpha   90.00
_cell.angle_beta   90.00
_cell.angle_gamma   90.00
#
_symmetry.space_group_name_H-M   'P 1'
#
loop_
_entity.id
_entity.type
_entity.pdbx_description
1 polymer ?
#
loop_
_entity_poly.entity_id
_entity_poly.type
_entity_poly.pdbx_seq_one_letter_code
_entity_poly.pdbx_strand_id
1 'polypeptide(L)'
;MTMENTQEVEEMVDHKMDITIESLKVDLSGIHAGRVSPAMLDAVKVEYYGNPTPVNQVANISTPEPQMLTISPWEKTMIKEIERSLQAANLGFSISNDGNIIRAVTPPFTEERRKDYVKQIKKIGEDSKIAVRIVRREGNDNLKQMEKDKLISQDEEKVAQDHVQKVTDKHTNIVDELVTAKEKELMTF
;
A
#
# COMPACT_ATOMS: atom_id res chain seq x y z
N MET A 1 36.92 -18.36 0.73
CA MET A 1 37.10 -17.41 -0.39
C MET A 1 36.17 -17.71 -1.57
N THR A 2 35.95 -18.94 -2.07
CA THR A 2 35.00 -19.16 -3.20
C THR A 2 33.51 -19.13 -2.79
N MET A 3 33.14 -19.72 -1.65
CA MET A 3 31.75 -19.69 -1.14
C MET A 3 31.26 -18.30 -0.71
N GLU A 4 32.16 -17.41 -0.27
CA GLU A 4 31.83 -16.01 0.05
C GLU A 4 31.29 -15.28 -1.19
N ASN A 5 31.91 -15.52 -2.35
CA ASN A 5 31.59 -14.80 -3.57
C ASN A 5 30.17 -15.13 -4.10
N THR A 6 29.75 -16.40 -4.04
CA THR A 6 28.39 -16.78 -4.46
C THR A 6 27.34 -16.25 -3.49
N GLN A 7 27.63 -16.30 -2.18
CA GLN A 7 26.72 -15.85 -1.15
C GLN A 7 26.45 -14.35 -1.25
N GLU A 8 27.46 -13.52 -1.58
CA GLU A 8 27.26 -12.08 -1.82
C GLU A 8 26.26 -11.80 -2.95
N VAL A 9 26.30 -12.58 -4.04
CA VAL A 9 25.35 -12.43 -5.15
C VAL A 9 23.94 -12.83 -4.73
N GLU A 10 23.81 -13.92 -3.98
CA GLU A 10 22.53 -14.39 -3.47
C GLU A 10 21.90 -13.37 -2.51
N GLU A 11 22.67 -12.81 -1.57
CA GLU A 11 22.22 -11.78 -0.64
C GLU A 11 21.83 -10.48 -1.36
N MET A 12 22.61 -10.07 -2.37
CA MET A 12 22.27 -8.93 -3.22
C MET A 12 20.95 -9.15 -3.96
N VAL A 13 20.73 -10.35 -4.52
CA VAL A 13 19.49 -10.71 -5.21
C VAL A 13 18.31 -10.67 -4.25
N ASP A 14 18.42 -11.31 -3.08
CA ASP A 14 17.37 -11.34 -2.06
C ASP A 14 16.99 -9.92 -1.63
N HIS A 15 17.97 -9.09 -1.28
CA HIS A 15 17.75 -7.70 -0.88
C HIS A 15 17.07 -6.84 -1.98
N LYS A 16 17.49 -7.00 -3.25
CA LYS A 16 16.85 -6.29 -4.38
C LYS A 16 15.41 -6.75 -4.61
N MET A 17 15.12 -8.03 -4.41
CA MET A 17 13.76 -8.56 -4.50
C MET A 17 12.90 -8.06 -3.33
N ASP A 18 13.44 -7.99 -2.11
CA ASP A 18 12.75 -7.39 -0.97
C ASP A 18 12.36 -5.93 -1.23
N ILE A 19 13.27 -5.12 -1.78
CA ILE A 19 12.96 -3.73 -2.18
C ILE A 19 11.82 -3.67 -3.20
N THR A 20 11.75 -4.65 -4.12
CA THR A 20 10.67 -4.76 -5.10
C THR A 20 9.34 -5.04 -4.40
N ILE A 21 9.33 -5.91 -3.38
CA ILE A 21 8.14 -6.18 -2.57
C ILE A 21 7.70 -4.96 -1.77
N GLU A 22 8.63 -4.21 -1.18
CA GLU A 22 8.29 -2.98 -0.44
C GLU A 22 7.69 -1.93 -1.37
N SER A 23 8.23 -1.79 -2.59
CA SER A 23 7.67 -0.90 -3.62
C SER A 23 6.25 -1.33 -4.01
N LEU A 24 6.02 -2.63 -4.21
CA LEU A 24 4.69 -3.19 -4.48
C LEU A 24 3.71 -2.87 -3.35
N LYS A 25 4.10 -3.03 -2.08
CA LYS A 25 3.24 -2.70 -0.94
C LYS A 25 2.85 -1.23 -0.93
N VAL A 26 3.79 -0.33 -1.23
CA VAL A 26 3.51 1.11 -1.34
C VAL A 26 2.52 1.39 -2.47
N ASP A 27 2.75 0.84 -3.66
CA ASP A 27 1.87 1.04 -4.81
C ASP A 27 0.45 0.51 -4.55
N LEU A 28 0.33 -0.68 -3.96
CA LEU A 28 -0.96 -1.25 -3.57
C LEU A 28 -1.65 -0.45 -2.45
N SER A 29 -0.89 0.17 -1.53
CA SER A 29 -1.45 1.03 -0.49
C SER A 29 -2.08 2.30 -1.06
N GLY A 30 -1.54 2.80 -2.19
CA GLY A 30 -2.11 3.93 -2.93
C GLY A 30 -3.51 3.65 -3.49
N ILE A 31 -3.85 2.37 -3.72
CA ILE A 31 -5.17 1.96 -4.17
C ILE A 31 -6.10 1.83 -2.96
N HIS A 32 -6.75 2.96 -2.65
CA HIS A 32 -7.72 3.06 -1.57
C HIS A 32 -9.05 2.53 -2.06
N ALA A 33 -9.51 1.42 -1.47
CA ALA A 33 -10.79 0.75 -1.72
C ALA A 33 -12.00 1.55 -1.20
N GLY A 34 -11.97 2.89 -1.31
CA GLY A 34 -12.99 3.77 -0.76
C GLY A 34 -12.87 3.90 0.76
N ARG A 35 -11.74 3.43 1.32
CA ARG A 35 -11.49 3.50 2.75
C ARG A 35 -11.21 4.94 3.17
N VAL A 36 -11.95 5.39 4.17
CA VAL A 36 -11.77 6.71 4.76
C VAL A 36 -10.75 6.64 5.89
N SER A 37 -9.92 7.67 6.00
CA SER A 37 -8.97 7.81 7.10
C SER A 37 -9.14 9.17 7.77
N PRO A 38 -8.85 9.29 9.08
CA PRO A 38 -8.90 10.58 9.76
C PRO A 38 -8.02 11.65 9.11
N ALA A 39 -6.91 11.24 8.48
CA ALA A 39 -5.99 12.13 7.76
C ALA A 39 -6.66 12.89 6.60
N MET A 40 -7.77 12.38 6.05
CA MET A 40 -8.57 13.10 5.06
C MET A 40 -9.16 14.41 5.59
N LEU A 41 -9.24 14.56 6.92
CA LEU A 41 -9.79 15.74 7.58
C LEU A 41 -8.70 16.71 8.09
N ASP A 42 -7.40 16.43 7.87
CA ASP A 42 -6.31 17.27 8.37
C ASP A 42 -6.33 18.70 7.81
N ALA A 43 -6.83 18.86 6.58
CA ALA A 43 -7.00 20.17 5.94
C ALA A 43 -8.25 20.93 6.41
N VAL A 44 -9.17 20.26 7.12
CA VAL A 44 -10.43 20.85 7.56
C VAL A 44 -10.21 21.65 8.84
N LYS A 45 -10.44 22.96 8.74
CA LYS A 45 -10.43 23.88 9.88
C LYS A 45 -11.84 24.34 10.19
N VAL A 46 -12.12 24.56 11.46
CA VAL A 46 -13.39 25.04 11.98
C VAL A 46 -13.17 26.30 12.80
N GLU A 47 -14.18 27.17 12.86
CA GLU A 47 -14.12 28.38 13.67
C GLU A 47 -14.31 28.03 15.16
N TYR A 48 -13.25 28.08 15.95
CA TYR A 48 -13.31 27.85 17.40
C TYR A 48 -13.02 29.16 18.13
N TYR A 49 -14.04 29.74 18.77
CA TYR A 49 -13.95 31.03 19.48
C TYR A 49 -13.27 32.16 18.68
N GLY A 50 -13.60 32.30 17.39
CA GLY A 50 -13.05 33.37 16.56
C GLY A 50 -11.70 33.03 15.89
N ASN A 51 -11.21 31.79 16.02
CA ASN A 51 -9.95 31.36 15.43
C ASN A 51 -10.10 30.07 14.62
N PRO A 52 -9.50 29.98 13.42
CA PRO A 52 -9.55 28.79 12.58
C PRO A 52 -8.67 27.67 13.17
N THR A 53 -9.30 26.62 13.66
CA THR A 53 -8.66 25.51 14.37
C THR A 53 -8.87 24.20 13.62
N PRO A 54 -7.85 23.33 13.45
CA PRO A 54 -8.02 22.02 12.84
C PRO A 54 -9.09 21.16 13.54
N VAL A 55 -9.91 20.45 12.76
CA VAL A 55 -11.03 19.66 13.29
C VAL A 55 -10.57 18.54 14.25
N ASN A 56 -9.38 17.99 14.05
CA ASN A 56 -8.78 16.97 14.92
C ASN A 56 -8.42 17.48 16.34
N GLN A 57 -8.32 18.80 16.53
CA GLN A 57 -8.08 19.40 17.85
C GLN A 57 -9.38 19.65 18.63
N VAL A 58 -10.50 19.79 17.93
CA VAL A 58 -11.81 20.09 18.53
C VAL A 58 -12.76 18.88 18.56
N ALA A 59 -12.35 17.74 18.02
CA ALA A 59 -13.12 16.50 18.03
C ALA A 59 -12.21 15.26 18.01
N ASN A 60 -12.71 14.17 18.58
CA ASN A 60 -12.15 12.84 18.36
C ASN A 60 -12.66 12.28 17.03
N ILE A 61 -11.75 11.82 16.17
CA ILE A 61 -12.06 11.27 14.85
C ILE A 61 -11.66 9.80 14.82
N SER A 62 -12.59 8.95 14.42
CA SER A 62 -12.38 7.51 14.31
C SER A 62 -13.03 6.95 13.05
N THR A 63 -12.55 5.78 12.62
CA THR A 63 -13.09 5.05 11.47
C THR A 63 -13.69 3.73 11.95
N PRO A 64 -14.93 3.71 12.48
CA PRO A 64 -15.56 2.48 12.96
C PRO A 64 -15.87 1.50 11.81
N GLU A 65 -16.10 2.04 10.61
CA GLU A 65 -16.32 1.26 9.40
C GLU A 65 -15.47 1.82 8.27
N PRO A 66 -15.03 0.98 7.30
CA PRO A 66 -14.13 1.42 6.24
C PRO A 66 -14.63 2.61 5.41
N GLN A 67 -15.94 2.82 5.28
CA GLN A 67 -16.53 3.93 4.50
C GLN A 67 -17.10 5.06 5.37
N MET A 68 -16.90 5.00 6.70
CA MET A 68 -17.50 5.95 7.65
C MET A 68 -16.44 6.54 8.59
N LEU A 69 -16.38 7.87 8.62
CA LEU A 69 -15.74 8.62 9.69
C LEU A 69 -16.76 9.01 10.73
N THR A 70 -16.42 8.78 11.99
CA THR A 70 -17.18 9.25 13.15
C THR A 70 -16.37 10.34 13.84
N ILE A 71 -17.00 11.51 13.97
CA ILE A 71 -16.40 12.72 14.53
C ILE A 71 -17.21 13.07 15.77
N SER A 72 -16.58 12.94 16.93
CA SER A 72 -17.15 13.19 18.25
C SER A 72 -16.56 14.49 18.82
N PRO A 73 -17.26 15.63 18.73
CA PRO A 73 -16.75 16.90 19.25
C PRO A 73 -16.64 16.87 20.77
N TRP A 74 -15.63 17.55 21.33
CA TRP A 74 -15.53 17.71 22.78
C TRP A 74 -16.68 18.55 23.36
N GLU A 75 -17.18 19.51 22.56
CA GLU A 75 -18.28 20.40 22.89
C GLU A 75 -19.44 20.23 21.88
N LYS A 76 -20.65 19.93 22.35
CA LYS A 76 -21.81 19.71 21.45
C LYS A 76 -22.21 20.93 20.64
N THR A 77 -21.91 22.13 21.13
CA THR A 77 -22.12 23.39 20.42
C THR A 77 -21.34 23.46 19.10
N MET A 78 -20.21 22.76 19.02
CA MET A 78 -19.34 22.73 17.84
C MET A 78 -19.87 21.86 16.70
N ILE A 79 -20.90 21.04 16.93
CA ILE A 79 -21.42 20.11 15.95
C ILE A 79 -21.81 20.81 14.64
N LYS A 80 -22.56 21.93 14.72
CA LYS A 80 -23.01 22.67 13.53
C LYS A 80 -21.85 23.29 12.75
N GLU A 81 -20.83 23.77 13.45
CA GLU A 81 -19.68 24.42 12.83
C GLU A 81 -18.79 23.41 12.12
N ILE A 82 -18.59 22.24 12.73
CA ILE A 82 -17.87 21.11 12.13
C ILE A 82 -18.62 20.61 10.89
N GLU A 83 -19.94 20.40 10.98
CA GLU A 83 -20.78 19.99 9.84
C GLU A 83 -20.66 20.96 8.67
N ARG A 84 -20.77 22.27 8.94
CA ARG A 84 -20.60 23.31 7.92
C ARG A 84 -19.22 23.26 7.27
N SER A 85 -18.17 23.11 8.07
CA SER A 85 -16.79 23.09 7.58
C SER A 85 -16.49 21.85 6.72
N LEU A 86 -17.04 20.69 7.10
CA LEU A 86 -16.93 19.45 6.32
C LEU A 86 -17.66 19.57 4.96
N GLN A 87 -18.85 20.18 4.95
CA GLN A 87 -19.57 20.46 3.70
C GLN A 87 -18.79 21.45 2.82
N ALA A 88 -18.25 22.51 3.43
CA ALA A 88 -17.45 23.52 2.71
C ALA A 88 -16.15 22.95 2.13
N ALA A 89 -15.54 21.96 2.80
CA ALA A 89 -14.36 21.26 2.30
C ALA A 89 -14.65 20.42 1.03
N ASN A 90 -15.93 20.16 0.72
CA ASN A 90 -16.39 19.45 -0.47
C ASN A 90 -15.65 18.12 -0.73
N LEU A 91 -15.42 17.36 0.34
CA LEU A 91 -14.67 16.09 0.30
C LEU A 91 -15.49 14.92 -0.27
N GLY A 92 -16.73 15.15 -0.71
CA GLY A 92 -17.61 14.11 -1.26
C GLY A 92 -18.26 13.19 -0.22
N PHE A 93 -18.21 13.55 1.07
CA PHE A 93 -18.90 12.83 2.14
C PHE A 93 -20.38 13.22 2.24
N SER A 94 -21.23 12.23 2.49
CA SER A 94 -22.57 12.43 3.03
C SER A 94 -22.49 12.59 4.54
N ILE A 95 -22.94 13.72 5.07
CA ILE A 95 -22.82 14.04 6.49
C ILE A 95 -24.18 13.84 7.16
N SER A 96 -24.19 13.12 8.27
CA SER A 96 -25.35 12.96 9.15
C SER A 96 -24.95 13.20 10.59
N ASN A 97 -25.90 13.62 11.41
CA ASN A 97 -25.65 14.07 12.77
C ASN A 97 -26.81 13.60 13.67
N ASP A 98 -26.49 12.96 14.79
CA ASP A 98 -27.47 12.44 15.76
C ASP A 98 -27.61 13.29 17.04
N GLY A 99 -26.98 14.47 17.06
CA GLY A 99 -26.98 15.41 18.19
C GLY A 99 -25.84 15.19 19.18
N ASN A 100 -25.07 14.11 19.05
CA ASN A 100 -23.85 13.88 19.82
C ASN A 100 -22.63 13.64 18.92
N ILE A 101 -22.84 13.00 17.77
CA ILE A 101 -21.78 12.54 16.87
C ILE A 101 -22.12 12.88 15.43
N ILE A 102 -21.09 13.26 14.66
CA ILE A 102 -21.20 13.49 13.23
C ILE A 102 -20.66 12.25 12.51
N ARG A 103 -21.44 11.69 11.59
CA ARG A 103 -21.06 10.60 10.70
C ARG A 103 -20.87 11.14 9.30
N ALA A 104 -19.65 11.05 8.79
CA ALA A 104 -19.30 11.37 7.41
C ALA A 104 -19.07 10.06 6.64
N VAL A 105 -19.97 9.75 5.70
CA VAL A 105 -20.00 8.49 4.95
C VAL A 105 -19.66 8.76 3.50
N THR A 106 -18.71 8.02 2.94
CA THR A 106 -18.45 8.04 1.50
C THR A 106 -19.38 7.04 0.82
N PRO A 107 -20.00 7.38 -0.31
CA PRO A 107 -20.72 6.38 -1.11
C PRO A 107 -19.78 5.22 -1.50
N PRO A 108 -20.29 3.98 -1.56
CA PRO A 108 -19.49 2.87 -2.05
C PRO A 108 -19.08 3.13 -3.49
N PHE A 109 -17.90 2.62 -3.88
CA PHE A 109 -17.52 2.64 -5.28
C PHE A 109 -18.53 1.87 -6.14
N THR A 110 -18.80 2.38 -7.33
CA THR A 110 -19.56 1.66 -8.35
C THR A 110 -18.82 0.39 -8.77
N GLU A 111 -19.55 -0.62 -9.25
CA GLU A 111 -18.95 -1.87 -9.74
C GLU A 111 -17.93 -1.62 -10.86
N GLU A 112 -18.20 -0.65 -11.73
CA GLU A 112 -17.29 -0.22 -12.80
C GLU A 112 -15.96 0.31 -12.23
N ARG A 113 -16.00 1.19 -11.21
CA ARG A 113 -14.80 1.69 -10.55
C ARG A 113 -14.00 0.60 -9.85
N ARG A 114 -14.68 -0.37 -9.20
CA ARG A 114 -14.01 -1.52 -8.58
C ARG A 114 -13.30 -2.37 -9.63
N LYS A 115 -13.93 -2.65 -10.77
CA LYS A 115 -13.33 -3.40 -11.87
C LYS A 115 -12.07 -2.71 -12.42
N ASP A 116 -12.06 -1.39 -12.53
CA ASP A 116 -10.88 -0.66 -12.99
C ASP A 116 -9.73 -0.69 -11.98
N TYR A 117 -10.01 -0.59 -10.68
CA TYR A 117 -8.98 -0.77 -9.65
C TYR A 117 -8.42 -2.19 -9.63
N VAL A 118 -9.26 -3.22 -9.83
CA VAL A 118 -8.78 -4.61 -9.95
C VAL A 118 -7.83 -4.75 -11.14
N LYS A 119 -8.14 -4.16 -12.30
CA LYS A 119 -7.21 -4.15 -13.45
C LYS A 119 -5.89 -3.46 -13.10
N GLN A 120 -5.95 -2.35 -12.37
CA GLN A 120 -4.76 -1.61 -11.95
C GLN A 120 -3.88 -2.43 -11.01
N ILE A 121 -4.47 -3.10 -10.02
CA ILE A 121 -3.75 -4.01 -9.10
C ILE A 121 -3.06 -5.12 -9.88
N LYS A 122 -3.77 -5.79 -10.81
CA LYS A 122 -3.18 -6.84 -11.64
C LYS A 122 -1.98 -6.35 -12.42
N LYS A 123 -2.09 -5.14 -13.00
CA LYS A 123 -0.99 -4.52 -13.72
C LYS A 123 0.23 -4.28 -12.82
N ILE A 124 0.03 -3.68 -11.64
CA ILE A 124 1.11 -3.45 -10.66
C ILE A 124 1.77 -4.78 -10.24
N GLY A 125 0.96 -5.82 -10.03
CA GLY A 125 1.44 -7.17 -9.72
C GLY A 125 2.32 -7.74 -10.82
N GLU A 126 1.89 -7.67 -12.08
CA GLU A 126 2.68 -8.15 -13.22
C GLU A 126 3.96 -7.33 -13.42
N ASP A 127 3.90 -6.00 -13.27
CA ASP A 127 5.09 -5.13 -13.34
C ASP A 127 6.11 -5.51 -12.25
N SER A 128 5.64 -5.83 -11.03
CA SER A 128 6.49 -6.31 -9.93
C SER A 128 7.12 -7.67 -10.21
N LYS A 129 6.37 -8.62 -10.81
CA LYS A 129 6.95 -9.91 -11.25
C LYS A 129 7.99 -9.73 -12.35
N ILE A 130 7.79 -8.78 -13.25
CA ILE A 130 8.79 -8.45 -14.27
C ILE A 130 10.07 -7.94 -13.60
N ALA A 131 9.96 -7.04 -12.61
CA ALA A 131 11.11 -6.55 -11.86
C ALA A 131 11.87 -7.67 -11.13
N VAL A 132 11.15 -8.59 -10.46
CA VAL A 132 11.76 -9.79 -9.84
C VAL A 132 12.53 -10.63 -10.87
N ARG A 133 11.97 -10.84 -12.07
CA ARG A 133 12.64 -11.59 -13.15
C ARG A 133 13.88 -10.88 -13.68
N ILE A 134 13.91 -9.55 -13.69
CA ILE A 134 15.07 -8.74 -14.06
C ILE A 134 16.19 -8.92 -13.03
N VAL A 135 15.88 -8.82 -11.74
CA VAL A 135 16.86 -9.05 -10.66
C VAL A 135 17.44 -10.46 -10.73
N ARG A 136 16.61 -11.47 -10.99
CA ARG A 136 17.09 -12.85 -11.21
C ARG A 136 18.06 -12.95 -12.37
N ARG A 137 17.76 -12.29 -13.50
CA ARG A 137 18.64 -12.27 -14.68
C ARG A 137 19.99 -11.64 -14.32
N GLU A 138 19.98 -10.51 -13.63
CA GLU A 138 21.20 -9.83 -13.17
C GLU A 138 22.06 -10.74 -12.28
N GLY A 139 21.46 -11.39 -11.29
CA GLY A 139 22.16 -12.36 -10.43
C GLY A 139 22.78 -13.51 -11.22
N ASN A 140 22.02 -14.11 -12.14
CA ASN A 140 22.52 -15.20 -12.98
C ASN A 140 23.64 -14.77 -13.93
N ASP A 141 23.56 -13.55 -14.48
CA ASP A 141 24.59 -13.02 -15.36
C ASP A 141 25.88 -12.72 -14.58
N ASN A 142 25.79 -12.25 -13.33
CA ASN A 142 26.94 -12.10 -12.42
C ASN A 142 27.60 -13.45 -12.11
N LEU A 143 26.81 -14.47 -11.73
CA LEU A 143 27.33 -15.82 -11.45
C LEU A 143 28.06 -16.41 -12.67
N LYS A 144 27.49 -16.27 -13.88
CA LYS A 144 28.12 -16.70 -15.13
C LYS A 144 29.43 -15.96 -15.42
N GLN A 145 29.50 -14.68 -15.10
CA GLN A 145 30.71 -13.89 -15.30
C GLN A 145 31.81 -14.34 -14.33
N MET A 146 31.45 -14.60 -13.08
CA MET A 146 32.38 -15.10 -12.06
C MET A 146 32.94 -16.49 -12.38
N GLU A 147 32.14 -17.37 -12.98
CA GLU A 147 32.61 -18.67 -13.49
C GLU A 147 33.66 -18.49 -14.60
N LYS A 148 33.37 -17.63 -15.59
CA LYS A 148 34.32 -17.32 -16.67
C LYS A 148 35.62 -16.72 -16.17
N ASP A 149 35.54 -15.89 -15.14
CA ASP A 149 36.69 -15.27 -14.48
C ASP A 149 37.41 -16.23 -13.51
N LYS A 150 36.94 -17.49 -13.41
CA LYS A 150 37.47 -18.57 -12.56
C LYS A 150 37.45 -18.23 -11.07
N LEU A 151 36.55 -17.35 -10.66
CA LEU A 151 36.31 -17.00 -9.26
C LEU A 151 35.47 -18.06 -8.54
N ILE A 152 34.65 -18.80 -9.30
CA ILE A 152 33.84 -19.92 -8.84
C ILE A 152 33.93 -21.08 -9.84
N SER A 153 33.64 -22.30 -9.40
CA SER A 153 33.51 -23.48 -10.25
C SER A 153 32.13 -23.59 -10.91
N GLN A 154 32.01 -24.41 -11.95
CA GLN A 154 30.73 -24.70 -12.62
C GLN A 154 29.69 -25.33 -11.68
N ASP A 155 30.14 -26.19 -10.75
CA ASP A 155 29.25 -26.81 -9.77
C ASP A 155 28.72 -25.76 -8.76
N GLU A 156 29.58 -24.84 -8.31
CA GLU A 156 29.18 -23.72 -7.45
C GLU A 156 28.20 -22.77 -8.16
N GLU A 157 28.46 -22.41 -9.43
CA GLU A 157 27.55 -21.59 -10.26
C GLU A 157 26.15 -22.21 -10.30
N LYS A 158 26.08 -23.52 -10.54
CA LYS A 158 24.81 -24.24 -10.65
C LYS A 158 24.04 -24.25 -9.33
N VAL A 159 24.72 -24.51 -8.22
CA VAL A 159 24.10 -24.47 -6.88
C VAL A 159 23.58 -23.07 -6.56
N ALA A 160 24.34 -22.03 -6.87
CA ALA A 160 23.93 -20.65 -6.63
C ALA A 160 22.74 -20.23 -7.51
N GLN A 161 22.71 -20.64 -8.78
CA GLN A 161 21.55 -20.43 -9.66
C GLN A 161 20.28 -21.12 -9.15
N ASP A 162 20.39 -22.32 -8.59
CA ASP A 162 19.26 -23.02 -7.97
C ASP A 162 18.76 -22.27 -6.72
N HIS A 163 19.66 -21.66 -5.94
CA HIS A 163 19.27 -20.84 -4.79
C HIS A 163 18.58 -19.54 -5.23
N VAL A 164 19.16 -18.82 -6.19
CA VAL A 164 18.55 -17.64 -6.83
C VAL A 164 17.16 -17.96 -7.37
N GLN A 165 16.95 -19.14 -7.97
CA GLN A 165 15.63 -19.56 -8.44
C GLN A 165 14.65 -19.75 -7.28
N LYS A 166 15.04 -20.42 -6.18
CA LYS A 166 14.19 -20.58 -4.98
C LYS A 166 13.79 -19.23 -4.39
N VAL A 167 14.72 -18.29 -4.30
CA VAL A 167 14.47 -16.92 -3.84
C VAL A 167 13.48 -16.21 -4.77
N THR A 168 13.64 -16.35 -6.09
CA THR A 168 12.71 -15.80 -7.10
C THR A 168 11.30 -16.35 -6.91
N ASP A 169 11.16 -17.67 -6.74
CA ASP A 169 9.86 -18.33 -6.60
C ASP A 169 9.15 -17.88 -5.31
N LYS A 170 9.89 -17.77 -4.20
CA LYS A 170 9.39 -17.21 -2.93
C LYS A 170 8.83 -15.80 -3.15
N HIS A 171 9.58 -14.91 -3.77
CA HIS A 171 9.13 -13.52 -3.98
C HIS A 171 7.96 -13.42 -4.96
N THR A 172 7.94 -14.25 -6.01
CA THR A 172 6.81 -14.31 -6.94
C THR A 172 5.51 -14.72 -6.22
N ASN A 173 5.59 -15.71 -5.32
CA ASN A 173 4.44 -16.11 -4.51
C ASN A 173 3.97 -14.98 -3.58
N ILE A 174 4.90 -14.24 -2.95
CA ILE A 174 4.55 -13.08 -2.12
C ILE A 174 3.81 -12.01 -2.95
N VAL A 175 4.26 -11.75 -4.18
CA VAL A 175 3.55 -10.83 -5.09
C VAL A 175 2.12 -11.31 -5.34
N ASP A 176 1.93 -12.60 -5.65
CA ASP A 176 0.61 -13.18 -5.91
C ASP A 176 -0.31 -13.11 -4.68
N GLU A 177 0.22 -13.37 -3.49
CA GLU A 177 -0.53 -13.28 -2.23
C GLU A 177 -0.99 -11.84 -1.95
N LEU A 178 -0.10 -10.86 -2.08
CA LEU A 178 -0.40 -9.45 -1.85
C LEU A 178 -1.44 -8.92 -2.85
N VAL A 179 -1.28 -9.25 -4.13
CA VAL A 179 -2.23 -8.90 -5.20
C VAL A 179 -3.60 -9.50 -4.92
N THR A 180 -3.66 -10.80 -4.62
CA THR A 180 -4.92 -11.51 -4.34
C THR A 180 -5.61 -10.95 -3.09
N ALA A 181 -4.86 -10.67 -2.03
CA ALA A 181 -5.39 -10.07 -0.82
C ALA A 181 -6.01 -8.69 -1.11
N LYS A 182 -5.34 -7.87 -1.93
CA LYS A 182 -5.81 -6.53 -2.30
C LYS A 182 -7.04 -6.58 -3.21
N GLU A 183 -7.08 -7.51 -4.16
CA GLU A 183 -8.28 -7.72 -4.99
C GLU A 183 -9.48 -8.12 -4.15
N LYS A 184 -9.30 -9.06 -3.21
CA LYS A 184 -10.37 -9.49 -2.31
C LYS A 184 -10.83 -8.35 -1.41
N GLU A 185 -9.92 -7.54 -0.90
CA GLU A 185 -10.25 -6.31 -0.16
C GLU A 185 -11.21 -5.43 -0.98
N LEU A 186 -10.88 -5.11 -2.23
CA LEU A 186 -11.72 -4.26 -3.09
C LEU A 186 -13.11 -4.83 -3.41
N MET A 187 -13.23 -6.15 -3.52
CA MET A 187 -14.47 -6.81 -3.93
C MET A 187 -15.39 -7.14 -2.75
N THR A 188 -14.90 -7.04 -1.52
CA THR A 188 -15.69 -7.28 -0.29
C THR A 188 -16.40 -6.00 0.20
N PHE A 189 -15.87 -4.82 -0.18
CA PHE A 189 -16.55 -3.53 -0.02
C PHE A 189 -17.49 -3.27 -1.19
#